data_AF-A0A5S4ERJ1-F1
#
_entry.id   AF-A0A5S4ERJ1-F1
#
_cell.length_a   1.000
_cell.length_b   1.000
_cell.length_c   1.000
_cell.angle_alpha   90.00
_cell.angle_beta   90.00
_cell.angle_gamma   90.00
#
_symmetry.space_group_name_H-M   'P 1'
#
loop_
_entity.id
_entity.type
_entity.pdbx_description
1 polymer ?
#
loop_
_entity_poly.entity_id
_entity_poly.type
_entity_poly.pdbx_seq_one_letter_code
_entity_poly.pdbx_strand_id
1 'polypeptide(L)' 'MKATRFEYIEVFYNRKRQHSSLGYLSPVQFMEKWLSSQDQEKQVA' A
#
# COMPACT_ATOMS: atom_id res chain seq x y z
N MET A 1 10.31 0.42 -26.27
CA MET A 1 9.26 1.02 -25.40
C MET A 1 8.60 -0.03 -24.49
N LYS A 2 9.38 -0.80 -23.70
CA LYS A 2 8.85 -1.75 -22.70
C LYS A 2 8.99 -1.23 -21.27
N ALA A 3 10.09 -0.54 -20.97
CA ALA A 3 10.38 0.03 -19.65
C ALA A 3 9.27 0.98 -19.14
N THR A 4 8.74 1.83 -20.01
CA THR A 4 7.72 2.84 -19.66
C THR A 4 6.42 2.24 -19.11
N ARG A 5 6.03 1.03 -19.52
CA ARG A 5 4.80 0.37 -19.02
C ARG A 5 5.03 -0.28 -17.66
N PHE A 6 6.18 -0.91 -17.44
CA PHE A 6 6.49 -1.53 -16.14
C PHE A 6 6.68 -0.46 -15.05
N GLU A 7 7.41 0.61 -15.35
CA GLU A 7 7.56 1.77 -14.46
C GLU A 7 6.19 2.38 -14.13
N TYR A 8 5.29 2.51 -15.11
CA TYR A 8 3.94 2.98 -14.86
C TYR A 8 3.15 2.07 -13.91
N ILE A 9 3.25 0.75 -14.11
CA ILE A 9 2.56 -0.24 -13.29
C ILE A 9 3.07 -0.20 -11.84
N GLU A 10 4.38 -0.21 -11.64
CA GLU A 10 4.96 -0.30 -10.30
C GLU A 10 4.89 1.03 -9.54
N VAL A 11 5.26 2.14 -10.20
CA VAL A 11 5.39 3.43 -9.54
C VAL A 11 4.04 4.12 -9.39
N PHE A 12 3.12 3.99 -10.35
CA PHE A 12 1.87 4.78 -10.33
C PHE A 12 0.64 3.92 -10.09
N TYR A 13 0.47 2.83 -10.83
CA TYR A 13 -0.74 2.03 -10.76
C TYR A 13 -0.84 1.26 -9.43
N ASN A 14 0.19 0.49 -9.08
CA ASN A 14 0.18 -0.34 -7.87
C ASN A 14 0.08 0.48 -6.58
N ARG A 15 0.58 1.73 -6.54
CA ARG A 15 0.42 2.60 -5.37
C ARG A 15 -1.03 3.07 -5.14
N LYS A 16 -1.83 3.17 -6.21
CA LYS A 16 -3.19 3.73 -6.17
C LYS A 16 -4.28 2.66 -6.31
N ARG A 17 -3.94 1.49 -6.86
CA ARG A 17 -4.90 0.41 -7.10
C ARG A 17 -5.45 -0.10 -5.78
N GLN A 18 -6.76 -0.09 -5.63
CA GLN A 18 -7.44 -0.71 -4.49
C GLN A 18 -7.60 -2.21 -4.72
N HIS A 19 -7.40 -2.98 -3.66
CA HIS A 19 -7.55 -4.43 -3.69
C HIS A 19 -8.64 -4.86 -2.72
N SER A 20 -9.60 -5.66 -3.19
CA SER A 20 -10.67 -6.21 -2.35
C SER A 20 -10.11 -7.06 -1.20
N SER A 21 -9.00 -7.76 -1.43
CA SER A 21 -8.27 -8.51 -0.40
C SER A 21 -7.65 -7.63 0.69
N LEU A 22 -7.42 -6.33 0.42
CA LEU A 22 -6.93 -5.36 1.39
C LEU A 22 -8.07 -4.52 1.99
N GLY A 23 -9.33 -4.92 1.80
CA GLY A 23 -10.49 -4.13 2.24
C GLY A 23 -10.68 -2.85 1.44
N TYR A 24 -10.40 -2.90 0.13
CA TYR A 24 -10.44 -1.76 -0.79
C TYR A 24 -9.43 -0.65 -0.45
N LEU A 25 -8.32 -1.02 0.20
CA LEU A 25 -7.16 -0.15 0.37
C LEU A 25 -6.14 -0.36 -0.74
N SER A 26 -5.36 0.68 -1.04
CA SER A 26 -4.14 0.51 -1.82
C SER A 26 -3.04 -0.14 -0.98
N PRO A 27 -2.03 -0.76 -1.61
CA PRO A 27 -0.88 -1.32 -0.90
C PRO A 27 -0.20 -0.32 0.05
N VAL A 28 -0.11 0.96 -0.36
CA VAL A 28 0.46 2.02 0.49
C VAL A 28 -0.43 2.29 1.70
N GLN A 29 -1.74 2.48 1.49
CA GLN A 29 -2.69 2.73 2.57
C GLN A 29 -2.78 1.56 3.56
N PHE A 30 -2.71 0.34 3.04
CA PHE A 30 -2.69 -0.86 3.87
C PHE A 30 -1.46 -0.89 4.78
N MET A 31 -0.26 -0.61 4.23
CA MET A 31 0.97 -0.57 5.02
C MET A 31 0.98 0.56 6.05
N GLU A 32 0.51 1.76 5.69
CA GLU A 32 0.39 2.89 6.62
C GLU A 32 -0.53 2.55 7.80
N LYS A 33 -1.68 1.93 7.52
CA LYS A 33 -2.63 1.48 8.55
C LYS A 33 -2.03 0.38 9.44
N TRP A 34 -1.27 -0.54 8.85
CA TRP A 34 -0.60 -1.60 9.60
C TRP A 34 0.46 -1.02 10.55
N LEU A 35 1.33 -0.13 10.05
CA LEU A 35 2.36 0.53 10.85
C LEU A 35 1.78 1.35 12.00
N SER A 36 0.72 2.14 11.73
CA SER A 36 0.08 2.93 12.80
C SER A 36 -0.52 2.04 13.88
N SER A 37 -1.07 0.89 13.52
CA SER A 37 -1.60 -0.08 14.48
C SER A 37 -0.48 -0.68 15.36
N GLN A 38 0.68 -0.98 14.76
CA GLN A 38 1.86 -1.48 15.50
C GLN A 38 2.43 -0.44 16.47
N ASP A 39 2.47 0.84 16.06
CA ASP A 39 2.89 1.92 16.94
C ASP A 39 1.96 2.07 18.14
N GLN A 40 0.64 1.95 17.94
CA GLN A 40 -0.32 1.98 19.05
C GLN A 40 -0.11 0.82 20.03
N GLU A 41 0.10 -0.41 19.53
CA GLU A 41 0.37 -1.58 20.37
C GLU A 41 1.64 -1.39 21.22
N LYS A 42 2.70 -0.81 20.65
CA LYS A 42 3.95 -0.53 21.36
C LYS A 42 3.81 0.54 22.45
N GLN A 43 2.90 1.49 22.29
CA GLN A 43 2.66 2.52 23.32
C GLN A 43 1.80 2.02 24.49
N VAL A 44 1.10 0.89 24.32
CA VAL A 44 0.18 0.32 25.32
C VAL A 44 0.85 -0.80 26.15
N ALA A 45 1.95 -1.38 25.67
CA ALA A 45 2.75 -2.41 26.34
C ALA A 45 3.88 -1.81 27.20
#